data_AF-A0A960N4I8-F1
#
_entry.id   AF-A0A960N4I8-F1
#
_cell.length_a   1.000
_cell.length_b   1.000
_cell.length_c   1.000
_cell.angle_alpha   90.00
_cell.angle_beta   90.00
_cell.angle_gamma   90.00
#
_symmetry.space_group_name_H-M   'P 1'
#
loop_
_entity.id
_entity.type
_entity.pdbx_description
1 polymer ?
#
loop_
_entity_poly.entity_id
_entity_poly.type
_entity_poly.pdbx_seq_one_letter_code
_entity_poly.pdbx_strand_id
1 'polypeptide(L)'
;YQSASRIAIPMILATGAVHSHLVGQGLRTFCSITVRSAECLDTHYFAVLIGVGATCVNAYLAQDVIADRHARGLYGDMTLGECVLNYKKAVEAGLLKIISKMGISVLNSYQGAQIFEAIGLGKKLMDKCFAGTPSQLEGVGFSHIAAQTLVRHRAAYSEAVPDEGPLKLDDPGYNRYRRDGETHSIGGADVLKPFHAFV
;
A
#
# COMPACT_ATOMS: atom_id res chain seq x y z
N TYR A 1 -17.89 0.38 -3.40
CA TYR A 1 -16.99 0.51 -4.56
C TYR A 1 -16.77 1.99 -4.87
N GLN A 2 -15.63 2.32 -5.46
CA GLN A 2 -15.27 3.70 -5.84
C GLN A 2 -16.06 4.11 -7.09
N SER A 3 -16.27 5.41 -7.27
CA SER A 3 -16.89 5.98 -8.49
C SER A 3 -16.37 7.39 -8.73
N ALA A 4 -16.74 7.99 -9.86
CA ALA A 4 -16.43 9.39 -10.17
C ALA A 4 -16.91 10.37 -9.07
N SER A 5 -17.92 9.98 -8.28
CA SER A 5 -18.47 10.75 -7.16
C SER A 5 -18.10 10.19 -5.77
N ARG A 6 -17.37 9.08 -5.70
CA ARG A 6 -17.05 8.39 -4.44
C ARG A 6 -15.57 8.00 -4.39
N ILE A 7 -14.81 8.75 -3.60
CA ILE A 7 -13.41 8.49 -3.32
C ILE A 7 -13.23 7.37 -2.28
N ALA A 8 -12.15 6.60 -2.38
CA ALA A 8 -11.77 5.66 -1.33
C ALA A 8 -11.10 6.37 -0.14
N ILE A 9 -11.37 5.83 1.06
CA ILE A 9 -10.56 6.13 2.24
C ILE A 9 -9.34 5.21 2.17
N PRO A 10 -8.11 5.70 2.43
CA PRO A 10 -6.94 4.84 2.54
C PRO A 10 -7.19 3.71 3.54
N MET A 11 -7.05 2.47 3.09
CA MET A 11 -7.50 1.29 3.82
C MET A 11 -6.70 1.05 5.10
N ILE A 12 -5.43 1.46 5.13
CA ILE A 12 -4.64 1.43 6.37
C ILE A 12 -5.26 2.37 7.42
N LEU A 13 -5.68 3.58 7.05
CA LEU A 13 -6.35 4.52 7.97
C LEU A 13 -7.72 4.00 8.42
N ALA A 14 -8.51 3.47 7.48
CA ALA A 14 -9.83 2.93 7.77
C ALA A 14 -9.74 1.73 8.75
N THR A 15 -8.81 0.80 8.48
CA THR A 15 -8.60 -0.39 9.29
C THR A 15 -8.11 -0.01 10.68
N GLY A 16 -7.09 0.86 10.78
CA GLY A 16 -6.56 1.34 12.05
C GLY A 16 -7.62 2.06 12.89
N ALA A 17 -8.38 2.99 12.30
CA ALA A 17 -9.43 3.71 13.03
C ALA A 17 -10.53 2.78 13.56
N VAL A 18 -11.00 1.83 12.73
CA VAL A 18 -12.02 0.85 13.16
C VAL A 18 -11.45 -0.06 14.24
N HIS A 19 -10.22 -0.56 14.07
CA HIS A 19 -9.56 -1.41 15.05
C HIS A 19 -9.39 -0.70 16.39
N SER A 20 -8.78 0.49 16.40
CA SER A 20 -8.57 1.28 17.62
C SER A 20 -9.89 1.63 18.32
N HIS A 21 -10.94 1.98 17.56
CA HIS A 21 -12.25 2.24 18.14
C HIS A 21 -12.85 0.99 18.80
N LEU A 22 -12.84 -0.15 18.10
CA LEU A 22 -13.38 -1.40 18.64
C LEU A 22 -12.59 -1.89 19.86
N VAL A 23 -11.27 -1.71 19.89
CA VAL A 23 -10.44 -2.00 21.08
C VAL A 23 -10.82 -1.08 22.23
N GLY A 24 -10.94 0.23 21.99
CA GLY A 24 -11.33 1.20 23.02
C GLY A 24 -12.74 0.98 23.59
N GLN A 25 -13.64 0.34 22.83
CA GLN A 25 -14.98 -0.03 23.29
C GLN A 25 -15.07 -1.46 23.85
N GLY A 26 -13.98 -2.24 23.86
CA GLY A 26 -13.99 -3.64 24.27
C GLY A 26 -14.74 -4.58 23.31
N LEU A 27 -15.04 -4.12 22.08
CA LEU A 27 -15.82 -4.85 21.08
C LEU A 27 -14.95 -5.70 20.13
N ARG A 28 -13.64 -5.47 20.08
CA ARG A 28 -12.73 -6.14 19.11
C ARG A 28 -12.69 -7.66 19.25
N THR A 29 -12.95 -8.19 20.45
CA THR A 29 -12.99 -9.65 20.74
C THR A 29 -14.18 -10.35 20.08
N PHE A 30 -15.25 -9.63 19.77
CA PHE A 30 -16.49 -10.21 19.22
C PHE A 30 -16.58 -10.19 17.70
N CYS A 31 -15.57 -9.66 17.00
CA CYS A 31 -15.61 -9.51 15.56
C CYS A 31 -14.23 -9.70 14.91
N SER A 32 -14.25 -10.03 13.62
CA SER A 32 -13.06 -10.04 12.76
C SER A 32 -13.14 -8.87 11.78
N ILE A 33 -11.99 -8.28 11.44
CA ILE A 33 -11.91 -7.18 10.47
C ILE A 33 -11.38 -7.75 9.16
N THR A 34 -12.24 -7.88 8.15
CA THR A 34 -11.85 -8.29 6.80
C THR A 34 -11.75 -7.07 5.90
N VAL A 35 -10.57 -6.87 5.31
CA VAL A 35 -10.25 -5.72 4.48
C VAL A 35 -10.28 -6.12 3.02
N ARG A 36 -11.06 -5.41 2.20
CA ARG A 36 -10.96 -5.46 0.75
C ARG A 36 -10.30 -4.17 0.27
N SER A 37 -9.13 -4.27 -0.33
CA SER A 37 -8.33 -3.10 -0.72
C SER A 37 -7.96 -3.14 -2.19
N ALA A 38 -8.13 -1.99 -2.86
CA ALA A 38 -7.72 -1.77 -4.24
C ALA A 38 -6.26 -1.33 -4.35
N GLU A 39 -5.75 -0.65 -3.32
CA GLU A 39 -4.39 -0.08 -3.27
C GLU A 39 -3.36 -1.05 -2.68
N CYS A 40 -3.81 -2.17 -2.08
CA CYS A 40 -2.91 -3.20 -1.55
C CYS A 40 -2.31 -4.02 -2.70
N LEU A 41 -0.99 -4.02 -2.82
CA LEU A 41 -0.26 -4.75 -3.86
C LEU A 41 0.97 -5.50 -3.32
N ASP A 42 1.76 -4.86 -2.46
CA ASP A 42 3.03 -5.40 -1.98
C ASP A 42 2.94 -5.98 -0.56
N THR A 43 3.99 -6.68 -0.17
CA THR A 43 4.11 -7.35 1.13
C THR A 43 4.08 -6.38 2.30
N HIS A 44 4.57 -5.15 2.11
CA HIS A 44 4.55 -4.14 3.16
C HIS A 44 3.12 -3.66 3.43
N TYR A 45 2.32 -3.44 2.39
CA TYR A 45 0.92 -3.04 2.53
C TYR A 45 0.11 -4.10 3.30
N PHE A 46 0.30 -5.39 3.00
CA PHE A 46 -0.28 -6.48 3.78
C PHE A 46 0.19 -6.46 5.24
N ALA A 47 1.49 -6.29 5.47
CA ALA A 47 2.05 -6.26 6.82
C ALA A 47 1.47 -5.10 7.64
N VAL A 48 1.37 -3.89 7.07
CA VAL A 48 0.78 -2.75 7.77
C VAL A 48 -0.70 -2.99 8.06
N LEU A 49 -1.50 -3.47 7.09
CA LEU A 49 -2.92 -3.76 7.31
C LEU A 49 -3.15 -4.77 8.45
N ILE A 50 -2.36 -5.85 8.49
CA ILE A 50 -2.43 -6.84 9.55
C ILE A 50 -1.95 -6.24 10.87
N GLY A 51 -0.84 -5.50 10.84
CA GLY A 51 -0.26 -4.82 11.99
C GLY A 51 -1.19 -3.77 12.63
N VAL A 52 -2.08 -3.16 11.85
CA VAL A 52 -3.13 -2.24 12.35
C VAL A 52 -4.46 -2.92 12.68
N GLY A 53 -4.54 -4.25 12.59
CA GLY A 53 -5.63 -5.05 13.15
C GLY A 53 -6.55 -5.75 12.15
N ALA A 54 -6.21 -5.80 10.85
CA ALA A 54 -6.92 -6.64 9.88
C ALA A 54 -6.73 -8.12 10.21
N THR A 55 -7.83 -8.87 10.27
CA THR A 55 -7.81 -10.34 10.40
C THR A 55 -7.57 -11.00 9.03
N CYS A 56 -8.10 -10.41 7.97
CA CYS A 56 -7.97 -10.92 6.60
C CYS A 56 -7.84 -9.75 5.62
N VAL A 57 -7.02 -9.92 4.58
CA VAL A 57 -6.82 -8.92 3.54
C VAL A 57 -7.05 -9.56 2.18
N ASN A 58 -7.95 -8.95 1.40
CA ASN A 58 -8.21 -9.29 0.01
C ASN A 58 -7.78 -8.10 -0.86
N ALA A 59 -6.66 -8.27 -1.57
CA ALA A 59 -6.14 -7.33 -2.56
C ALA A 59 -6.82 -7.57 -3.92
N TYR A 60 -8.10 -7.22 -4.03
CA TYR A 60 -8.91 -7.60 -5.20
C TYR A 60 -8.36 -7.01 -6.50
N LEU A 61 -7.98 -5.72 -6.50
CA LEU A 61 -7.50 -5.06 -7.71
C LEU A 61 -6.14 -5.60 -8.16
N ALA A 62 -5.29 -6.04 -7.23
CA ALA A 62 -4.04 -6.71 -7.59
C ALA A 62 -4.29 -8.01 -8.35
N GLN A 63 -5.33 -8.78 -7.96
CA GLN A 63 -5.72 -9.99 -8.69
C GLN A 63 -6.31 -9.66 -10.06
N ASP A 64 -7.13 -8.60 -10.16
CA ASP A 64 -7.66 -8.13 -11.44
C ASP A 64 -6.54 -7.68 -12.38
N VAL A 65 -5.51 -7.00 -11.86
CA VAL A 65 -4.31 -6.62 -12.63
C VAL A 65 -3.52 -7.86 -13.09
N ILE A 66 -3.42 -8.89 -12.26
CA ILE A 66 -2.81 -10.17 -12.69
C ILE A 66 -3.63 -10.81 -13.81
N ALA A 67 -4.96 -10.77 -13.72
CA ALA A 67 -5.85 -11.31 -14.75
C ALA A 67 -5.72 -10.55 -16.09
N ASP A 68 -5.67 -9.22 -16.06
CA ASP A 68 -5.43 -8.40 -17.25
C ASP A 68 -4.09 -8.75 -17.91
N ARG A 69 -3.02 -8.83 -17.11
CA ARG A 69 -1.68 -9.18 -17.62
C ARG A 69 -1.63 -10.60 -18.17
N HIS A 70 -2.37 -11.53 -17.57
CA HIS A 70 -2.52 -12.90 -18.06
C HIS A 70 -3.24 -12.96 -19.41
N ALA A 71 -4.36 -12.24 -19.55
CA ALA A 71 -5.11 -12.14 -20.81
C ALA A 71 -4.27 -11.59 -21.97
N ARG A 72 -3.26 -10.77 -21.65
CA ARG A 72 -2.28 -10.22 -22.60
C ARG A 72 -1.10 -11.16 -22.90
N GLY A 73 -1.10 -12.38 -22.36
CA GLY A 73 -0.05 -13.39 -22.58
C GLY A 73 1.28 -13.08 -21.90
N LEU A 74 1.31 -12.18 -20.90
CA LEU A 74 2.56 -11.74 -20.25
C LEU A 74 3.18 -12.79 -19.30
N TYR A 75 2.49 -13.90 -19.06
CA TYR A 75 2.94 -14.98 -18.17
C TYR A 75 3.23 -16.30 -18.91
N GLY A 76 3.31 -16.27 -20.24
CA GLY A 76 3.53 -17.48 -21.05
C GLY A 76 2.42 -18.51 -20.86
N ASP A 77 2.80 -19.77 -20.64
CA ASP A 77 1.88 -20.91 -20.57
C ASP A 77 1.23 -21.12 -19.19
N MET A 78 1.55 -20.27 -18.20
CA MET A 78 0.96 -20.37 -16.86
C MET A 78 -0.54 -20.12 -16.90
N THR A 79 -1.31 -20.92 -16.18
CA THR A 79 -2.74 -20.66 -15.95
C THR A 79 -2.94 -19.45 -15.04
N LEU A 80 -4.11 -18.80 -15.13
CA LEU A 80 -4.45 -17.69 -14.24
C LEU A 80 -4.42 -18.12 -12.77
N GLY A 81 -4.87 -19.34 -12.46
CA GLY A 81 -4.83 -19.90 -11.11
C GLY A 81 -3.41 -20.01 -10.56
N GLU A 82 -2.46 -20.47 -11.37
CA GLU A 82 -1.04 -20.51 -10.98
C GLU A 82 -0.45 -19.11 -10.75
N CYS A 83 -0.81 -18.14 -11.59
CA CYS A 83 -0.38 -16.75 -11.42
C CYS A 83 -0.84 -16.17 -10.08
N VAL A 84 -2.13 -16.36 -9.73
CA VAL A 84 -2.71 -15.90 -8.46
C VAL A 84 -2.11 -16.65 -7.26
N LEU A 85 -1.89 -17.97 -7.38
CA LEU A 85 -1.24 -18.75 -6.33
C LEU A 85 0.21 -18.33 -6.10
N ASN A 86 0.95 -17.99 -7.17
CA ASN A 86 2.32 -17.49 -7.05
C ASN A 86 2.35 -16.11 -6.39
N TYR A 87 1.40 -15.23 -6.70
CA TYR A 87 1.23 -13.97 -5.99
C TYR A 87 0.96 -14.19 -4.49
N LYS A 88 0.03 -15.09 -4.14
CA LYS A 88 -0.24 -15.46 -2.75
C LYS A 88 1.01 -15.97 -2.03
N LYS A 89 1.74 -16.91 -2.64
CA LYS A 89 3.00 -17.47 -2.08
C LYS A 89 4.05 -16.37 -1.85
N ALA A 90 4.20 -15.45 -2.80
CA ALA A 90 5.13 -14.32 -2.66
C ALA A 90 4.74 -13.39 -1.50
N VAL A 91 3.44 -13.11 -1.34
CA VAL A 91 2.92 -12.32 -0.22
C VAL A 91 3.17 -13.04 1.11
N GLU A 92 2.86 -14.34 1.21
CA GLU A 92 3.09 -15.16 2.41
C GLU A 92 4.57 -15.19 2.80
N ALA A 93 5.46 -15.46 1.84
CA ALA A 93 6.91 -15.45 2.08
C ALA A 93 7.41 -14.06 2.52
N GLY A 94 6.89 -12.99 1.92
CA GLY A 94 7.25 -11.63 2.30
C GLY A 94 6.75 -11.24 3.69
N LEU A 95 5.54 -11.68 4.07
CA LEU A 95 5.03 -11.50 5.43
C LEU A 95 5.89 -12.23 6.45
N LEU A 96 6.23 -13.50 6.20
CA LEU A 96 7.15 -14.28 7.05
C LEU A 96 8.51 -13.59 7.19
N LYS A 97 9.02 -12.99 6.10
CA LYS A 97 10.26 -12.21 6.13
C LYS A 97 10.12 -10.94 6.96
N ILE A 98 8.97 -10.27 6.94
CA ILE A 98 8.76 -9.04 7.73
C ILE A 98 8.65 -9.38 9.23
N ILE A 99 7.82 -10.35 9.61
CA ILE A 99 7.60 -10.68 11.02
C ILE A 99 8.84 -11.32 11.68
N SER A 100 9.63 -12.08 10.91
CA SER A 100 10.86 -12.71 11.43
C SER A 100 11.96 -11.71 11.75
N LYS A 101 11.98 -10.51 11.17
CA LYS A 101 12.92 -9.43 11.55
C LYS A 101 12.80 -9.01 13.02
N MET A 102 11.62 -9.23 13.60
CA MET A 102 11.31 -8.86 14.98
C MET A 102 11.24 -10.10 15.90
N GLY A 103 11.65 -11.28 15.40
CA GLY A 103 11.58 -12.54 16.14
C GLY A 103 10.16 -13.08 16.34
N ILE A 104 9.17 -12.60 15.59
CA ILE A 104 7.79 -13.05 15.69
C ILE A 104 7.60 -14.27 14.79
N SER A 105 7.17 -15.39 15.37
CA SER A 105 7.00 -16.67 14.66
C SER A 105 5.55 -16.98 14.25
N VAL A 106 4.57 -16.23 14.76
CA VAL A 106 3.14 -16.47 14.51
C VAL A 106 2.43 -15.17 14.11
N LEU A 107 1.60 -15.26 13.06
CA LEU A 107 0.91 -14.10 12.50
C LEU A 107 -0.06 -13.46 13.50
N ASN A 108 -0.71 -14.26 14.35
CA ASN A 108 -1.68 -13.77 15.33
C ASN A 108 -1.05 -12.82 16.36
N SER A 109 0.24 -13.00 16.70
CA SER A 109 0.97 -12.07 17.58
C SER A 109 1.40 -10.79 16.87
N TYR A 110 1.46 -10.80 15.54
CA TYR A 110 1.75 -9.62 14.73
C TYR A 110 0.50 -8.76 14.49
N GLN A 111 -0.68 -9.40 14.44
CA GLN A 111 -1.95 -8.71 14.19
C GLN A 111 -2.27 -7.68 15.28
N GLY A 112 -2.43 -6.42 14.87
CA GLY A 112 -2.72 -5.30 15.80
C GLY A 112 -1.54 -4.87 16.68
N ALA A 113 -0.37 -5.51 16.55
CA ALA A 113 0.80 -5.19 17.38
C ALA A 113 1.51 -3.89 17.02
N GLN A 114 1.14 -3.27 15.88
CA GLN A 114 1.69 -1.99 15.41
C GLN A 114 3.23 -1.95 15.41
N ILE A 115 3.87 -3.00 14.88
CA ILE A 115 5.33 -3.10 14.80
C ILE A 115 5.87 -2.28 13.62
N PHE A 116 5.70 -0.96 13.71
CA PHE A 116 6.19 0.04 12.79
C PHE A 116 6.32 1.40 13.51
N GLU A 117 7.04 2.32 12.91
CA GLU A 117 7.14 3.71 13.36
C GLU A 117 6.50 4.62 12.31
N ALA A 118 5.70 5.59 12.75
CA ALA A 118 5.10 6.57 11.86
C ALA A 118 5.98 7.81 11.76
N ILE A 119 6.40 8.15 10.54
CA ILE A 119 7.20 9.34 10.27
C ILE A 119 6.36 10.31 9.44
N GLY A 120 6.25 11.56 9.91
CA GLY A 120 5.57 12.64 9.20
C GLY A 120 4.05 12.58 9.26
N LEU A 121 3.46 11.87 10.21
CA LEU A 121 2.00 11.85 10.45
C LEU A 121 1.65 12.72 11.65
N GLY A 122 0.62 13.56 11.53
CA GLY A 122 0.21 14.48 12.59
C GLY A 122 -0.46 13.76 13.77
N LYS A 123 -0.27 14.29 14.98
CA LYS A 123 -0.75 13.67 16.24
C LYS A 123 -2.24 13.29 16.24
N LYS A 124 -3.13 14.19 15.77
CA LYS A 124 -4.58 13.92 15.71
C LYS A 124 -4.93 12.68 14.88
N LEU A 125 -4.15 12.40 13.83
CA LEU A 125 -4.33 11.21 13.00
C LEU A 125 -3.80 9.98 13.72
N MET A 126 -2.60 10.08 14.32
CA MET A 126 -2.00 9.00 15.11
C MET A 126 -2.91 8.57 16.26
N ASP A 127 -3.40 9.51 17.06
CA ASP A 127 -4.29 9.25 18.20
C ASP A 127 -5.58 8.53 17.78
N LYS A 128 -6.08 8.81 16.57
CA LYS A 128 -7.35 8.25 16.08
C LYS A 128 -7.18 6.90 15.38
N CYS A 129 -6.11 6.71 14.63
CA CYS A 129 -5.94 5.57 13.73
C CYS A 129 -4.91 4.55 14.22
N PHE A 130 -3.88 4.99 14.95
CA PHE A 130 -2.69 4.21 15.28
C PHE A 130 -2.25 4.48 16.73
N ALA A 131 -3.21 4.54 17.65
CA ALA A 131 -2.95 4.81 19.05
C ALA A 131 -1.95 3.80 19.62
N GLY A 132 -0.83 4.28 20.16
CA GLY A 132 0.27 3.46 20.67
C GLY A 132 1.48 3.33 19.74
N THR A 133 1.35 3.72 18.46
CA THR A 133 2.47 3.73 17.51
C THR A 133 3.38 4.95 17.75
N PRO A 134 4.71 4.77 17.86
CA PRO A 134 5.66 5.88 17.95
C PRO A 134 5.60 6.79 16.72
N SER A 135 5.62 8.10 16.95
CA SER A 135 5.77 9.10 15.90
C SER A 135 6.54 10.31 16.41
N GLN A 136 7.86 10.33 16.14
CA GLN A 136 8.76 11.38 16.65
C GLN A 136 8.68 12.67 15.84
N LEU A 137 8.40 12.55 14.55
CA LEU A 137 8.28 13.66 13.62
C LEU A 137 6.82 13.76 13.17
N GLU A 138 6.12 14.79 13.67
CA GLU A 138 4.76 15.10 13.24
C GLU A 138 4.74 15.62 11.79
N GLY A 139 3.56 15.59 11.16
CA GLY A 139 3.40 16.12 9.82
C GLY A 139 1.96 16.11 9.34
N VAL A 140 1.71 15.37 8.25
CA VAL A 140 0.45 15.43 7.52
C VAL A 140 -0.73 14.93 8.35
N GLY A 141 -1.84 15.67 8.27
CA GLY A 141 -3.10 15.31 8.90
C GLY A 141 -4.15 14.81 7.90
N PHE A 142 -5.37 14.56 8.38
CA PHE A 142 -6.48 14.09 7.56
C PHE A 142 -6.79 14.99 6.35
N SER A 143 -6.73 16.31 6.51
CA SER A 143 -6.99 17.26 5.42
C SER A 143 -5.98 17.15 4.29
N HIS A 144 -4.69 17.00 4.62
CA HIS A 144 -3.61 16.83 3.65
C HIS A 144 -3.74 15.52 2.89
N ILE A 145 -4.02 14.42 3.61
CA ILE A 145 -4.25 13.11 2.98
C ILE A 145 -5.48 13.17 2.09
N ALA A 146 -6.59 13.74 2.56
CA ALA A 146 -7.79 13.89 1.75
C ALA A 146 -7.54 14.70 0.47
N ALA A 147 -6.79 15.81 0.57
CA ALA A 147 -6.42 16.61 -0.59
C ALA A 147 -5.57 15.81 -1.60
N GLN A 148 -4.57 15.07 -1.14
CA GLN A 148 -3.75 14.22 -2.02
C GLN A 148 -4.54 13.07 -2.65
N THR A 149 -5.43 12.42 -1.90
CA THR A 149 -6.29 11.37 -2.45
C THR A 149 -7.21 11.96 -3.52
N LEU A 150 -7.77 13.16 -3.29
CA LEU A 150 -8.62 13.87 -4.26
C LEU A 150 -7.87 14.22 -5.55
N VAL A 151 -6.59 14.59 -5.47
CA VAL A 151 -5.76 14.85 -6.66
C VAL A 151 -5.64 13.57 -7.50
N ARG A 152 -5.28 12.43 -6.88
CA ARG A 152 -5.17 11.14 -7.58
C ARG A 152 -6.51 10.67 -8.15
N HIS A 153 -7.58 10.85 -7.39
CA HIS A 153 -8.94 10.50 -7.81
C HIS A 153 -9.37 11.33 -9.01
N ARG A 154 -9.18 12.66 -8.99
CA ARG A 154 -9.49 13.52 -10.15
C ARG A 154 -8.70 13.11 -11.38
N ALA A 155 -7.40 12.87 -11.26
CA ALA A 155 -6.56 12.43 -12.38
C ALA A 155 -7.09 11.12 -13.00
N ALA A 156 -7.42 10.13 -12.16
CA ALA A 156 -7.93 8.84 -12.62
C ALA A 156 -9.33 8.90 -13.27
N TYR A 157 -10.14 9.93 -12.96
CA TYR A 157 -11.49 10.11 -13.52
C TYR A 157 -11.58 11.25 -14.55
N SER A 158 -10.50 11.98 -14.83
CA SER A 158 -10.47 13.03 -15.85
C SER A 158 -10.08 12.52 -17.23
N GLU A 159 -9.32 11.42 -17.30
CA GLU A 159 -8.90 10.82 -18.55
C GLU A 159 -9.96 9.83 -19.06
N ALA A 160 -10.24 9.87 -20.36
CA ALA A 160 -11.05 8.85 -20.99
C ALA A 160 -10.26 7.53 -20.99
N VAL A 161 -10.87 6.47 -20.46
CA VAL A 161 -10.31 5.12 -20.59
C VAL A 161 -10.34 4.77 -22.09
N PRO A 162 -9.20 4.42 -22.71
CA PRO A 162 -9.18 4.04 -24.12
C PRO A 162 -10.11 2.86 -24.38
N ASP A 163 -10.88 2.91 -25.48
CA ASP A 163 -11.75 1.80 -25.90
C ASP A 163 -10.92 0.57 -26.32
N GLU A 164 -9.69 0.79 -26.81
CA GLU A 164 -8.77 -0.27 -27.22
C GLU A 164 -7.34 0.00 -26.70
N GLY A 165 -6.67 -1.07 -26.25
CA GLY A 165 -5.28 -1.03 -25.78
C GLY A 165 -5.14 -0.79 -24.27
N PRO A 166 -3.94 -1.02 -23.71
CA PRO A 166 -3.71 -0.89 -22.27
C PRO A 166 -3.70 0.59 -21.85
N LEU A 167 -4.37 0.90 -20.74
CA LEU A 167 -4.21 2.18 -20.07
C LEU A 167 -2.72 2.38 -19.71
N LYS A 168 -2.13 3.47 -20.19
CA LYS A 168 -0.74 3.80 -19.88
C LYS A 168 -0.69 4.45 -18.50
N LEU A 169 -0.18 3.71 -17.52
CA LEU A 169 0.15 4.27 -16.21
C LEU A 169 1.47 5.04 -16.29
N ASP A 170 1.55 6.14 -15.57
CA ASP A 170 2.79 6.88 -15.40
C ASP A 170 3.83 6.06 -14.63
N ASP A 171 5.10 6.22 -15.01
CA ASP A 171 6.25 5.68 -14.27
C ASP A 171 6.93 6.83 -13.51
N PRO A 172 6.56 7.09 -12.26
CA PRO A 172 7.13 8.16 -11.45
C PRO A 172 8.60 7.89 -11.08
N GLY A 173 9.16 6.72 -11.35
CA GLY A 173 10.58 6.46 -11.08
C GLY A 173 10.92 6.24 -9.61
N TYR A 174 10.00 5.76 -8.76
CA TYR A 174 10.31 5.50 -7.34
C TYR A 174 11.48 4.52 -7.13
N ASN A 175 11.58 3.49 -7.96
CA ASN A 175 12.61 2.44 -7.81
C ASN A 175 13.87 2.70 -8.66
N ARG A 176 13.80 3.59 -9.64
CA ARG A 176 14.93 3.93 -10.52
C ARG A 176 14.77 5.33 -11.09
N TYR A 177 15.88 6.03 -11.28
CA TYR A 177 15.89 7.35 -11.88
C TYR A 177 15.15 7.41 -13.22
N ARG A 178 14.28 8.40 -13.36
CA ARG A 178 13.61 8.82 -14.61
C ARG A 178 13.82 10.33 -14.76
N ARG A 179 13.97 10.80 -16.01
CA ARG A 179 14.24 12.22 -16.29
C ARG A 179 13.14 13.13 -15.72
N ASP A 180 11.88 12.76 -15.92
CA ASP A 180 10.71 13.54 -15.50
C ASP A 180 9.99 12.90 -14.29
N GLY A 181 10.72 12.10 -13.49
CA GLY A 181 10.19 11.39 -12.35
C GLY A 181 10.60 12.00 -11.01
N GLU A 182 10.52 11.19 -9.96
CA GLU A 182 10.99 11.53 -8.62
C GLU A 182 12.47 11.91 -8.60
N THR A 183 12.85 12.73 -7.62
CA THR A 183 14.24 13.14 -7.44
C THR A 183 15.03 12.03 -6.74
N HIS A 184 16.20 11.68 -7.29
CA HIS A 184 17.13 10.70 -6.70
C HIS A 184 18.41 11.40 -6.29
N SER A 185 18.97 11.04 -5.13
CA SER A 185 20.27 11.56 -4.67
C SER A 185 21.41 11.16 -5.61
N ILE A 186 21.32 9.95 -6.17
CA ILE A 186 22.25 9.41 -7.15
C ILE A 186 21.43 9.05 -8.39
N GLY A 187 21.48 9.94 -9.40
CA GLY A 187 20.72 9.76 -10.62
C GLY A 187 21.01 10.87 -11.62
N GLY A 188 20.74 10.58 -12.89
CA GLY A 188 20.88 11.57 -13.96
C GLY A 188 22.31 11.83 -14.43
N ALA A 189 22.40 12.38 -15.63
CA ALA A 189 23.66 12.80 -16.23
C ALA A 189 24.32 13.93 -15.43
N ASP A 190 23.52 14.74 -14.74
CA ASP A 190 23.95 16.01 -14.14
C ASP A 190 24.73 15.80 -12.84
N VAL A 191 24.51 14.67 -12.15
CA VAL A 191 25.33 14.25 -10.99
C VAL A 191 26.42 13.28 -11.42
N LEU A 192 26.08 12.24 -12.19
CA LEU A 192 27.04 11.17 -12.49
C LEU A 192 28.17 11.61 -13.43
N LYS A 193 27.90 12.44 -14.45
CA LYS A 193 28.95 12.85 -15.40
C LYS A 193 30.01 13.75 -14.74
N PRO A 194 29.67 14.76 -13.92
CA PRO A 194 30.67 15.49 -13.17
C PRO A 194 31.47 14.60 -12.23
N PHE A 195 30.82 13.72 -11.44
CA PHE A 195 31.54 12.84 -10.52
C PHE A 195 32.53 11.91 -11.23
N HIS A 196 32.20 11.39 -12.42
CA HIS A 196 33.13 10.60 -13.23
C HIS A 196 34.23 11.42 -13.92
N ALA A 197 34.03 12.72 -14.14
CA ALA A 197 35.03 13.58 -14.79
C ALA A 197 36.05 14.17 -13.80
N PHE A 198 35.69 14.26 -12.51
CA PHE A 198 36.56 14.82 -11.46
C PHE A 198 37.34 13.76 -10.67
N VAL A 199 37.08 12.47 -10.90
CA VAL A 199 37.86 11.32 -10.39
C VAL A 199 38.74 10.79 -11.51
#